data_AF-A0A6V7KY37-F1
#
_entry.id   AF-A0A6V7KY37-F1
#
_cell.length_a   1.000
_cell.length_b   1.000
_cell.length_c   1.000
_cell.angle_alpha   90.00
_cell.angle_beta   90.00
_cell.angle_gamma   90.00
#
_symmetry.space_group_name_H-M   'P 1'
#
loop_
_entity.id
_entity.type
_entity.pdbx_description
1 polymer ?
#
loop_
_entity_poly.entity_id
_entity_poly.type
_entity_poly.pdbx_seq_one_letter_code
_entity_poly.pdbx_strand_id
1 'polypeptide(L)'
;NYMAGQPCPTEERVDGKVVIITGSSSGIGRETALELARRGGHVILAVRDEESGNKVAEEIRKIPEAKADVRVVDLSSLKSIRDFVGNL
;
A
#
# COMPACT_ATOMS: atom_id res chain seq x y z
N ASN A 1 -3.65 -5.01 -21.17
CA ASN A 1 -2.49 -5.66 -20.49
C ASN A 1 -1.25 -4.81 -20.72
N TYR A 2 -0.87 -3.99 -19.73
CA TYR A 2 0.25 -3.03 -19.81
C TYR A 2 1.53 -3.54 -19.12
N MET A 3 1.75 -4.86 -19.10
CA MET A 3 2.98 -5.45 -18.60
C MET A 3 3.87 -5.78 -19.81
N ALA A 4 4.75 -4.85 -20.19
CA ALA A 4 5.77 -5.07 -21.19
C ALA A 4 7.14 -4.98 -20.51
N GLY A 5 7.94 -6.05 -20.59
CA GLY A 5 9.24 -6.15 -19.93
C GLY A 5 9.40 -7.45 -19.15
N GLN A 6 10.65 -7.77 -18.77
CA GLN A 6 10.90 -8.88 -17.86
C GLN A 6 10.52 -8.49 -16.41
N PRO A 7 10.06 -9.43 -15.58
CA PRO A 7 9.86 -9.19 -14.16
C PRO A 7 11.12 -8.61 -13.52
N CYS A 8 10.95 -7.77 -12.49
CA CYS A 8 12.08 -7.25 -11.73
C CYS A 8 12.85 -8.43 -11.12
N PRO A 9 14.15 -8.62 -11.44
CA PRO A 9 14.89 -9.80 -11.01
C PRO A 9 15.31 -9.75 -9.52
N THR A 10 15.02 -8.65 -8.83
CA THR A 10 15.46 -8.44 -7.46
C THR A 10 14.55 -9.16 -6.48
N GLU A 11 15.15 -9.92 -5.57
CA GLU A 11 14.47 -10.61 -4.46
C GLU A 11 14.61 -9.84 -3.14
N GLU A 12 15.09 -8.59 -3.19
CA GLU A 12 15.25 -7.73 -2.01
C GLU A 12 13.94 -7.60 -1.22
N ARG A 13 14.05 -7.74 0.10
CA ARG A 13 12.92 -7.74 1.02
C ARG A 13 12.87 -6.46 1.84
N VAL A 14 11.70 -6.19 2.42
CA VAL A 14 11.44 -5.03 3.28
C VAL A 14 10.92 -5.44 4.65
N ASP A 15 11.39 -6.59 5.14
CA ASP A 15 11.00 -7.14 6.42
C ASP A 15 11.22 -6.14 7.56
N GLY A 16 10.23 -6.02 8.45
CA GLY A 16 10.27 -5.11 9.59
C GLY A 16 10.14 -3.62 9.24
N LYS A 17 9.90 -3.27 7.97
CA LYS A 17 9.64 -1.89 7.55
C LYS A 17 8.13 -1.61 7.48
N VAL A 18 7.76 -0.39 7.84
CA VAL A 18 6.44 0.18 7.56
C VAL A 18 6.52 0.96 6.26
N VAL A 19 5.62 0.66 5.32
CA VAL A 19 5.60 1.24 3.98
C VAL A 19 4.27 1.96 3.77
N ILE A 20 4.31 3.29 3.66
CA ILE A 20 3.12 4.09 3.34
C ILE A 20 3.04 4.25 1.81
N ILE A 21 1.91 3.86 1.23
CA ILE A 21 1.71 3.94 -0.22
C ILE A 21 0.47 4.78 -0.50
N THR A 22 0.69 5.96 -1.08
CA THR A 22 -0.37 6.83 -1.59
C THR A 22 -0.93 6.33 -2.91
N GLY A 23 -2.23 6.53 -3.15
CA GLY A 23 -2.86 6.12 -4.41
C GLY A 23 -2.88 4.60 -4.60
N SER A 24 -2.95 3.87 -3.48
CA SER A 24 -2.82 2.41 -3.43
C SER A 24 -4.14 1.64 -3.65
N SER A 25 -5.24 2.34 -3.95
CA SER A 25 -6.55 1.71 -4.18
C SER A 25 -6.69 1.04 -5.56
N SER A 26 -5.82 1.34 -6.53
CA SER A 26 -5.88 0.74 -7.87
C SER A 26 -4.55 0.87 -8.62
N GLY A 27 -4.51 0.27 -9.83
CA GLY A 27 -3.40 0.42 -10.77
C GLY A 27 -2.03 0.06 -10.16
N ILE A 28 -1.04 0.91 -10.45
CA ILE A 28 0.36 0.70 -10.02
C ILE A 28 0.49 0.71 -8.50
N GLY A 29 -0.24 1.59 -7.80
CA GLY A 29 -0.18 1.68 -6.35
C GLY A 29 -0.68 0.42 -5.66
N ARG A 30 -1.76 -0.19 -6.19
CA ARG A 30 -2.27 -1.48 -5.69
C ARG A 30 -1.26 -2.61 -5.89
N GLU A 31 -0.69 -2.75 -7.09
CA GLU A 31 0.31 -3.79 -7.35
C GLU A 31 1.57 -3.60 -6.52
N THR A 32 1.99 -2.35 -6.31
CA THR A 32 3.13 -2.00 -5.45
C THR A 32 2.84 -2.40 -3.99
N ALA A 33 1.63 -2.16 -3.50
CA ALA A 33 1.21 -2.56 -2.15
C ALA A 33 1.21 -4.08 -1.97
N LEU A 34 0.66 -4.82 -2.93
CA LEU A 34 0.69 -6.28 -2.93
C LEU A 34 2.12 -6.81 -2.92
N GLU A 35 2.98 -6.28 -3.78
CA GLU A 35 4.35 -6.75 -3.89
C GLU A 35 5.19 -6.46 -2.64
N LEU A 36 5.08 -5.26 -2.08
CA LEU A 36 5.80 -4.90 -0.85
C LEU A 36 5.28 -5.68 0.36
N ALA A 37 4.00 -6.03 0.39
CA ALA A 37 3.46 -6.93 1.40
C ALA A 37 4.01 -8.37 1.25
N ARG A 38 4.12 -8.91 0.03
CA ARG A 38 4.78 -10.22 -0.21
C ARG A 38 6.24 -10.23 0.23
N ARG A 39 6.91 -9.08 0.11
CA ARG A 39 8.29 -8.85 0.54
C ARG A 39 8.43 -8.54 2.04
N GLY A 40 7.38 -8.77 2.84
CA GLY A 40 7.40 -8.70 4.30
C GLY A 40 7.19 -7.29 4.89
N GLY A 41 6.80 -6.32 4.07
CA GLY A 41 6.49 -4.98 4.52
C GLY A 41 5.13 -4.92 5.24
N HIS A 42 5.05 -4.12 6.29
CA HIS A 42 3.77 -3.68 6.83
C HIS A 42 3.28 -2.50 6.01
N VAL A 43 2.25 -2.73 5.19
CA VAL A 43 1.77 -1.73 4.23
C VAL A 43 0.65 -0.89 4.83
N ILE A 44 0.80 0.42 4.75
CA ILE A 44 -0.26 1.39 5.06
C ILE A 44 -0.78 1.94 3.73
N LEU A 45 -2.02 1.57 3.40
CA LEU A 45 -2.76 2.00 2.22
C LEU A 45 -3.34 3.39 2.48
N ALA A 46 -2.60 4.41 2.05
CA ALA A 46 -3.01 5.80 2.13
C ALA A 46 -3.89 6.16 0.92
N VAL A 47 -5.21 6.20 1.13
CA VAL A 47 -6.22 6.33 0.08
C VAL A 47 -7.23 7.44 0.39
N ARG A 48 -7.95 7.93 -0.62
CA ARG A 48 -9.04 8.90 -0.41
C ARG A 48 -10.36 8.23 -0.02
N ASP A 49 -10.63 7.07 -0.62
CA ASP A 49 -11.84 6.28 -0.39
C ASP A 49 -11.48 5.02 0.41
N GLU A 50 -12.04 4.92 1.60
CA GLU A 50 -11.74 3.85 2.55
C GLU A 50 -12.20 2.48 2.05
N GLU A 51 -13.36 2.41 1.38
CA GLU A 51 -13.91 1.16 0.87
C GLU A 51 -13.00 0.53 -0.18
N SER A 52 -12.51 1.33 -1.12
CA SER A 52 -11.53 0.89 -2.13
C SER A 52 -10.22 0.45 -1.50
N GLY A 53 -9.75 1.14 -0.45
CA GLY A 53 -8.58 0.73 0.32
C GLY A 53 -8.79 -0.62 1.01
N ASN A 54 -9.96 -0.83 1.62
CA ASN A 54 -10.28 -2.07 2.32
C ASN A 54 -10.30 -3.29 1.39
N LYS A 55 -10.79 -3.13 0.14
CA LYS A 55 -10.71 -4.19 -0.87
C LYS A 55 -9.27 -4.63 -1.15
N VAL A 56 -8.35 -3.68 -1.27
CA VAL A 56 -6.91 -3.98 -1.45
C VAL A 56 -6.32 -4.59 -0.18
N ALA A 57 -6.70 -4.10 1.00
CA ALA A 57 -6.24 -4.67 2.27
C ALA A 57 -6.67 -6.13 2.44
N GLU A 58 -7.89 -6.48 2.05
CA GLU A 58 -8.37 -7.87 2.05
C GLU A 58 -7.56 -8.78 1.13
N GLU A 59 -7.16 -8.28 -0.04
CA GLU A 59 -6.27 -9.03 -0.93
C GLU A 59 -4.89 -9.23 -0.30
N ILE A 60 -4.32 -8.19 0.32
CA ILE A 60 -3.03 -8.28 1.01
C ILE A 60 -3.10 -9.28 2.17
N ARG A 61 -4.18 -9.27 2.95
CA ARG A 61 -4.37 -10.17 4.11
C ARG A 61 -4.49 -11.66 3.72
N LYS A 62 -4.68 -11.98 2.44
CA LYS A 62 -4.60 -13.36 1.94
C LYS A 62 -3.15 -13.86 1.81
N ILE A 63 -2.17 -12.96 1.83
CA ILE A 63 -0.74 -13.30 1.83
C ILE A 63 -0.36 -13.70 3.27
N PRO A 64 0.30 -14.85 3.47
CA PRO A 64 0.75 -15.26 4.81
C PRO A 64 1.60 -14.18 5.48
N GLU A 65 1.31 -13.92 6.76
CA GLU A 65 2.05 -12.99 7.63
C GLU A 65 2.05 -11.51 7.19
N ALA A 66 1.41 -11.18 6.07
CA ALA A 66 1.31 -9.81 5.58
C ALA A 66 0.45 -8.94 6.49
N LYS A 67 0.88 -7.69 6.68
CA LYS A 67 0.17 -6.70 7.50
C LYS A 67 -0.26 -5.53 6.62
N ALA A 68 -1.55 -5.19 6.71
CA ALA A 68 -2.13 -4.08 5.98
C ALA A 68 -3.06 -3.24 6.86
N ASP A 69 -2.83 -1.94 6.84
CA ASP A 69 -3.67 -0.90 7.43
C ASP A 69 -4.23 0.00 6.33
N VAL A 70 -5.47 0.45 6.48
CA VAL A 70 -6.05 1.48 5.63
C VAL A 70 -6.09 2.78 6.41
N ARG A 71 -5.71 3.88 5.74
CA ARG A 71 -5.78 5.22 6.30
C ARG A 71 -6.28 6.19 5.23
N VAL A 72 -7.28 6.97 5.62
CA VAL A 72 -7.83 8.00 4.74
C VAL A 72 -6.92 9.22 4.75
N VAL A 73 -6.52 9.67 3.56
CA VAL A 73 -5.79 10.93 3.37
C VAL A 73 -6.23 11.61 2.08
N ASP A 74 -6.47 12.91 2.17
CA ASP A 74 -6.64 13.78 1.01
C ASP A 74 -5.34 14.54 0.75
N LEU A 75 -4.61 14.12 -0.28
CA LEU A 75 -3.33 14.73 -0.67
C LEU A 75 -3.47 16.15 -1.22
N SER A 76 -4.68 16.62 -1.54
CA SER A 76 -4.92 18.01 -1.90
C SER A 76 -4.94 18.95 -0.69
N SER A 77 -5.02 18.40 0.52
CA SER A 77 -5.10 19.15 1.79
C SER A 77 -3.88 18.90 2.67
N LEU A 78 -3.03 19.92 2.83
CA LEU A 78 -1.90 19.85 3.77
C LEU A 78 -2.35 19.62 5.22
N LYS A 79 -3.56 20.05 5.60
CA LYS A 79 -4.13 19.72 6.91
C LYS A 79 -4.39 18.22 7.01
N SER A 80 -5.05 17.62 6.02
CA SER A 80 -5.30 16.17 6.01
C SER A 80 -4.00 15.38 6.05
N ILE A 81 -2.97 15.80 5.31
CA ILE A 81 -1.65 15.14 5.33
C ILE A 81 -1.02 15.21 6.74
N ARG A 82 -1.06 16.38 7.40
CA ARG A 82 -0.52 16.51 8.77
C ARG A 82 -1.32 15.69 9.78
N ASP A 83 -2.64 15.72 9.69
CA ASP A 83 -3.53 14.94 10.56
C ASP A 83 -3.30 13.43 10.34
N PHE A 84 -3.09 12.98 9.09
CA PHE A 84 -2.71 11.60 8.77
C PHE A 84 -1.40 11.20 9.46
N VAL A 85 -0.34 12.02 9.34
CA VAL A 85 0.95 11.71 9.96
C VAL A 85 0.90 11.74 11.48
N GLY A 86 0.13 12.66 12.07
CA GLY A 86 -0.04 12.76 13.51
C GLY A 86 -0.79 11.58 14.15
N ASN A 87 -1.49 10.77 13.34
CA ASN A 87 -2.29 9.62 13.78
C ASN A 87 -1.76 8.26 13.24
N LEU A 88 -0.48 8.22 12.82
CA LEU A 88 0.20 7.00 12.39
C LEU A 88 0.57 6.08 13.55
#